data_AF-A0A2K3J7Q8-F1
#
_entry.id   AF-A0A2K3J7Q8-F1
#
_cell.length_a   1.000
_cell.length_b   1.000
_cell.length_c   1.000
_cell.angle_alpha   90.00
_cell.angle_beta   90.00
_cell.angle_gamma   90.00
#
_symmetry.space_group_name_H-M   'P 1'
#
loop_
_entity.id
_entity.type
_entity.pdbx_description
1 polymer ?
#
loop_
_entity_poly.entity_id
_entity_poly.type
_entity_poly.pdbx_seq_one_letter_code
_entity_poly.pdbx_strand_id
1 'polypeptide(L)'
;MKSILSFDIQNEAFEEDTQNRQNKKLFKSSYFLLLIGLPMLSILFLILEQITHIVFLHHIAAIPLEILLGAVVVERFLASRERKSRLRQFMHLKSYMFRTHIREVFITNFQALESPNIDIEQLAIASLSDLQKMRNGLRILNYRSAEELEKVVQAYVDSRDIFRDFMELAISHDFESIIENMVYVLHFIQDVDLYKRYYPNKLYVEHALKMPDERRRVIRILSDGVSKFLDYLIELKQEQPDVFMELINEYLMTSRMMLWKQVNNTYVKA
;
A
#
# COMPACT_ATOMS: atom_id res chain seq x y z
N MET A 1 -35.41 -14.11 8.11
CA MET A 1 -34.55 -13.87 6.94
C MET A 1 -33.13 -13.74 7.44
N LYS A 2 -32.25 -14.71 7.14
CA LYS A 2 -30.87 -14.78 7.63
C LYS A 2 -29.93 -14.06 6.65
N SER A 3 -29.00 -13.30 7.23
CA SER A 3 -27.81 -12.61 6.69
C SER A 3 -27.15 -13.30 5.49
N ILE A 4 -26.96 -12.56 4.39
CA ILE A 4 -26.05 -12.89 3.29
C ILE A 4 -25.43 -11.57 2.78
N LEU A 5 -24.55 -10.96 3.57
CA LEU A 5 -23.63 -9.90 3.10
C LEU A 5 -22.22 -10.50 2.98
N SER A 6 -22.05 -11.51 2.12
CA SER A 6 -20.79 -12.19 1.90
C SER A 6 -20.09 -11.72 0.63
N PHE A 7 -18.84 -11.27 0.75
CA PHE A 7 -18.06 -10.62 -0.31
C PHE A 7 -16.74 -11.32 -0.65
N ASP A 8 -16.62 -11.92 -1.83
CA ASP A 8 -15.43 -12.64 -2.31
C ASP A 8 -14.38 -11.71 -2.96
N ILE A 9 -13.08 -12.00 -2.79
CA ILE A 9 -11.95 -11.19 -3.27
C ILE A 9 -11.26 -11.93 -4.43
N GLN A 10 -11.42 -11.45 -5.67
CA GLN A 10 -10.62 -11.88 -6.81
C GLN A 10 -9.73 -10.73 -7.33
N ASN A 11 -8.45 -11.06 -7.52
CA ASN A 11 -7.39 -10.17 -8.00
C ASN A 11 -7.48 -9.97 -9.52
N GLU A 12 -7.58 -8.71 -9.97
CA GLU A 12 -7.31 -8.32 -11.35
C GLU A 12 -6.20 -7.28 -11.36
N ALA A 13 -5.05 -7.66 -11.93
CA ALA A 13 -3.95 -6.78 -12.23
C ALA A 13 -4.19 -6.14 -13.62
N PHE A 14 -4.08 -4.81 -13.72
CA PHE A 14 -4.22 -4.08 -14.97
C PHE A 14 -2.92 -3.35 -15.34
N GLU A 15 -2.71 -3.24 -16.64
CA GLU A 15 -1.45 -2.96 -17.34
C GLU A 15 -1.00 -1.49 -17.29
N GLU A 16 0.32 -1.32 -17.18
CA GLU A 16 1.09 -0.06 -17.26
C GLU A 16 1.24 0.46 -18.71
N ASP A 17 0.98 1.75 -18.92
CA ASP A 17 1.55 2.52 -20.05
C ASP A 17 1.46 4.04 -19.71
N THR A 18 2.30 4.99 -20.15
CA THR A 18 3.23 5.05 -21.28
C THR A 18 4.31 6.16 -21.08
N GLN A 19 4.31 6.93 -19.99
CA GLN A 19 5.14 8.17 -19.88
C GLN A 19 6.52 7.99 -19.24
N ASN A 20 6.68 7.04 -18.30
CA ASN A 20 7.99 6.70 -17.70
C ASN A 20 8.94 6.00 -18.70
N ARG A 21 8.47 5.68 -19.93
CA ARG A 21 9.24 5.00 -20.99
C ARG A 21 10.21 5.92 -21.75
N GLN A 22 9.98 7.23 -21.85
CA GLN A 22 10.82 8.10 -22.71
C GLN A 22 12.15 8.49 -22.04
N ASN A 23 12.15 8.88 -20.75
CA ASN A 23 13.39 9.17 -20.02
C ASN A 23 14.21 7.89 -19.73
N LYS A 24 13.54 6.75 -19.47
CA LYS A 24 14.20 5.44 -19.37
C LYS A 24 14.79 4.96 -20.71
N LYS A 25 14.25 5.36 -21.87
CA LYS A 25 14.76 4.97 -23.20
C LYS A 25 16.09 5.63 -23.55
N LEU A 26 16.25 6.93 -23.27
CA LEU A 26 17.50 7.65 -23.52
C LEU A 26 18.64 7.13 -22.61
N PHE A 27 18.35 6.92 -21.33
CA PHE A 27 19.32 6.36 -20.38
C PHE A 27 19.70 4.91 -20.72
N LYS A 28 18.72 4.08 -21.14
CA LYS A 28 18.99 2.72 -21.65
C LYS A 28 19.83 2.74 -22.92
N SER A 29 19.63 3.69 -23.84
CA SER A 29 20.39 3.75 -25.08
C SER A 29 21.85 4.10 -24.85
N SER A 30 22.16 5.09 -24.01
CA SER A 30 23.54 5.44 -23.65
C SER A 30 24.24 4.35 -22.83
N TYR A 31 23.50 3.71 -21.91
CA TYR A 31 24.04 2.58 -21.14
C TYR A 31 24.30 1.36 -22.03
N PHE A 32 23.42 1.07 -22.99
CA PHE A 32 23.61 0.00 -23.97
C PHE A 32 24.83 0.26 -24.87
N LEU A 33 25.05 1.52 -25.26
CA LEU A 33 26.25 1.92 -25.99
C LEU A 33 27.53 1.72 -25.16
N LEU A 34 27.51 1.99 -23.86
CA LEU A 34 28.66 1.71 -22.98
C LEU A 34 28.88 0.20 -22.78
N LEU A 35 27.79 -0.55 -22.59
CA LEU A 35 27.81 -1.99 -22.32
C LEU A 35 28.30 -2.81 -23.52
N ILE A 36 28.11 -2.30 -24.74
CA ILE A 36 28.63 -2.93 -25.97
C ILE A 36 29.95 -2.30 -26.41
N GLY A 37 30.07 -0.97 -26.29
CA GLY A 37 31.22 -0.21 -26.77
C GLY A 37 32.50 -0.51 -26.01
N LEU A 38 32.46 -0.64 -24.67
CA LEU A 38 33.64 -0.93 -23.86
C LEU A 38 34.20 -2.34 -24.09
N PRO A 39 33.38 -3.41 -24.18
CA PRO A 39 33.86 -4.73 -24.61
C PRO A 39 34.40 -4.74 -26.04
N MET A 40 33.73 -4.07 -26.99
CA MET A 40 34.23 -3.93 -28.36
C MET A 40 35.60 -3.25 -28.42
N LEU A 41 35.80 -2.19 -27.63
CA LEU A 41 37.07 -1.48 -27.53
C LEU A 41 38.17 -2.38 -26.93
N SER A 42 37.82 -3.19 -25.93
CA SER A 42 38.73 -4.18 -25.34
C SER A 42 39.14 -5.24 -26.36
N ILE A 43 38.18 -5.78 -27.12
CA ILE A 43 38.43 -6.75 -28.20
C ILE A 43 39.32 -6.14 -29.29
N LEU A 44 39.09 -4.89 -29.67
CA LEU A 44 39.91 -4.18 -30.64
C LEU A 44 41.37 -4.08 -30.18
N PHE A 45 41.61 -3.74 -28.92
CA PHE A 45 42.97 -3.67 -28.37
C PHE A 45 43.64 -5.05 -28.31
N LEU A 46 42.90 -6.12 -28.02
CA LEU A 46 43.41 -7.49 -28.08
C LEU A 46 43.77 -7.92 -29.51
N ILE A 47 42.95 -7.58 -30.50
CA ILE A 47 43.25 -7.86 -31.92
C ILE A 47 44.50 -7.10 -32.37
N LEU A 48 44.62 -5.82 -32.00
CA LEU A 48 45.79 -5.01 -32.32
C LEU A 48 47.06 -5.55 -31.65
N GLU A 49 46.97 -6.04 -30.41
CA GLU A 49 48.07 -6.72 -29.73
C GLU A 49 48.52 -7.96 -30.50
N GLN A 50 47.58 -8.79 -30.95
CA GLN A 50 47.88 -10.00 -31.70
C GLN A 50 48.57 -9.72 -33.05
N ILE A 51 48.29 -8.57 -33.68
CA ILE A 51 48.91 -8.17 -34.96
C ILE A 51 50.26 -7.48 -34.74
N THR A 52 50.39 -6.66 -33.70
CA THR A 52 51.55 -5.77 -33.49
C THR A 52 52.57 -6.30 -32.48
N HIS A 53 52.20 -7.32 -31.69
CA HIS A 53 52.97 -7.87 -30.56
C HIS A 53 53.36 -6.84 -29.48
N ILE A 54 52.66 -5.71 -29.42
CA ILE A 54 52.87 -4.68 -28.40
C ILE A 54 52.14 -5.11 -27.12
N VAL A 55 52.88 -5.69 -26.17
CA VAL A 55 52.38 -6.20 -24.87
C VAL A 55 51.61 -5.14 -24.05
N PHE A 56 51.91 -3.85 -24.26
CA PHE A 56 51.21 -2.74 -23.62
C PHE A 56 49.72 -2.67 -23.98
N LEU A 57 49.32 -3.10 -25.19
CA LEU A 57 47.93 -3.08 -25.63
C LEU A 57 47.04 -4.03 -24.84
N HIS A 58 47.60 -5.13 -24.32
CA HIS A 58 46.88 -6.05 -23.44
C HIS A 58 46.44 -5.38 -22.14
N HIS A 59 47.29 -4.51 -21.58
CA HIS A 59 46.97 -3.74 -20.37
C HIS A 59 45.90 -2.68 -20.66
N ILE A 60 45.98 -2.04 -21.82
CA ILE A 60 44.96 -1.07 -22.26
C ILE A 60 43.61 -1.78 -22.49
N ALA A 61 43.60 -3.02 -22.99
CA ALA A 61 42.37 -3.79 -23.18
C ALA A 61 41.62 -4.10 -21.87
N ALA A 62 42.32 -4.16 -20.73
CA ALA A 62 41.70 -4.38 -19.43
C ALA A 62 40.97 -3.13 -18.90
N ILE A 63 41.46 -1.92 -19.22
CA ILE A 63 40.92 -0.65 -18.69
C ILE A 63 39.43 -0.46 -19.00
N PRO A 64 38.92 -0.65 -20.24
CA PRO A 64 37.49 -0.53 -20.52
C PRO A 64 36.64 -1.56 -19.76
N LEU A 65 37.16 -2.77 -19.52
CA LEU A 65 36.47 -3.80 -18.72
C LEU A 65 36.40 -3.44 -17.24
N GLU A 66 37.49 -2.89 -16.68
CA GLU A 66 37.51 -2.39 -15.29
C GLU A 66 36.53 -1.23 -15.09
N ILE A 67 36.46 -0.30 -16.06
CA ILE A 67 35.48 0.80 -16.05
C ILE A 67 34.06 0.24 -16.09
N LEU A 68 33.78 -0.74 -16.95
CA LEU A 68 32.47 -1.39 -17.03
C LEU A 68 32.09 -2.07 -15.71
N LEU A 69 33.02 -2.82 -15.11
CA LEU A 69 32.83 -3.48 -13.82
C LEU A 69 32.51 -2.45 -12.72
N GLY A 70 33.30 -1.37 -12.65
CA GLY A 70 33.08 -0.28 -11.70
C GLY A 70 31.71 0.37 -11.87
N ALA A 71 31.31 0.68 -13.10
CA ALA A 71 30.00 1.27 -13.40
C ALA A 71 28.84 0.36 -12.96
N VAL A 72 28.90 -0.94 -13.28
CA VAL A 72 27.87 -1.92 -12.89
C VAL A 72 27.78 -2.06 -11.36
N VAL A 73 28.91 -2.12 -10.68
CA VAL A 73 28.95 -2.25 -9.21
C VAL A 73 28.37 -0.99 -8.54
N VAL A 74 28.78 0.19 -8.99
CA VAL A 74 28.30 1.46 -8.46
C VAL A 74 26.80 1.62 -8.72
N GLU A 75 26.32 1.31 -9.92
CA GLU A 75 24.89 1.38 -10.25
C GLU A 75 24.07 0.44 -9.37
N ARG A 76 24.49 -0.84 -9.23
CA ARG A 76 23.80 -1.79 -8.33
C ARG A 76 23.81 -1.32 -6.88
N PHE A 77 24.92 -0.75 -6.42
CA PHE A 77 25.04 -0.23 -5.06
C PHE A 77 24.11 0.98 -4.84
N LEU A 78 24.11 1.94 -5.76
CA LEU A 78 23.23 3.12 -5.72
C LEU A 78 21.76 2.70 -5.79
N ALA A 79 21.39 1.79 -6.69
CA ALA A 79 20.03 1.27 -6.81
C ALA A 79 19.58 0.54 -5.52
N SER A 80 20.47 -0.25 -4.90
CA SER A 80 20.18 -0.91 -3.63
C SER A 80 19.98 0.10 -2.49
N ARG A 81 20.83 1.11 -2.42
CA ARG A 81 20.74 2.18 -1.41
C ARG A 81 19.48 3.02 -1.60
N GLU A 82 19.16 3.41 -2.82
CA GLU A 82 17.94 4.15 -3.15
C GLU A 82 16.71 3.33 -2.78
N ARG A 83 16.66 2.05 -3.15
CA ARG A 83 15.57 1.14 -2.78
C ARG A 83 15.39 1.04 -1.26
N LYS A 84 16.48 0.87 -0.51
CA LYS A 84 16.43 0.88 0.97
C LYS A 84 15.96 2.22 1.54
N SER A 85 16.34 3.33 0.92
CA SER A 85 15.89 4.67 1.32
C SER A 85 14.40 4.87 1.07
N ARG A 86 13.92 4.52 -0.13
CA ARG A 86 12.50 4.59 -0.50
C ARG A 86 11.65 3.68 0.40
N LEU A 87 12.11 2.47 0.70
CA LEU A 87 11.42 1.56 1.64
C LEU A 87 11.28 2.18 3.04
N ARG A 88 12.33 2.83 3.56
CA ARG A 88 12.24 3.52 4.85
C ARG A 88 11.26 4.70 4.81
N GLN A 89 11.32 5.53 3.78
CA GLN A 89 10.36 6.63 3.60
C GLN A 89 8.92 6.12 3.54
N PHE A 90 8.70 5.03 2.82
CA PHE A 90 7.39 4.38 2.74
C PHE A 90 6.91 3.85 4.09
N MET A 91 7.81 3.27 4.90
CA MET A 91 7.47 2.83 6.25
C MET A 91 7.09 3.98 7.18
N HIS A 92 7.79 5.11 7.11
CA HIS A 92 7.40 6.30 7.86
C HIS A 92 6.03 6.82 7.43
N LEU A 93 5.78 6.84 6.11
CA LEU A 93 4.51 7.28 5.55
C LEU A 93 3.34 6.36 5.99
N LYS A 94 3.51 5.04 5.89
CA LYS A 94 2.54 4.05 6.43
C LYS A 94 2.30 4.26 7.92
N SER A 95 3.36 4.39 8.72
CA SER A 95 3.25 4.57 10.17
C SER A 95 2.49 5.84 10.53
N TYR A 96 2.80 6.95 9.86
CA TYR A 96 2.05 8.19 10.02
C TYR A 96 0.57 7.98 9.72
N MET A 97 0.25 7.41 8.55
CA MET A 97 -1.14 7.18 8.14
C MET A 97 -1.90 6.33 9.17
N PHE A 98 -1.41 5.14 9.50
CA PHE A 98 -2.10 4.22 10.41
C PHE A 98 -2.17 4.70 11.87
N ARG A 99 -1.37 5.71 12.28
CA ARG A 99 -1.45 6.31 13.62
C ARG A 99 -2.37 7.54 13.71
N THR A 100 -2.92 8.02 12.59
CA THR A 100 -3.82 9.19 12.55
C THR A 100 -5.28 8.83 12.87
N HIS A 101 -6.24 9.69 12.49
CA HIS A 101 -7.67 9.41 12.64
C HIS A 101 -8.15 8.21 11.81
N ILE A 102 -7.35 7.73 10.85
CA ILE A 102 -7.69 6.50 10.11
C ILE A 102 -7.85 5.28 11.06
N ARG A 103 -7.28 5.34 12.27
CA ARG A 103 -7.53 4.35 13.32
C ARG A 103 -9.02 4.15 13.57
N GLU A 104 -9.80 5.22 13.60
CA GLU A 104 -11.24 5.17 13.82
C GLU A 104 -11.97 4.44 12.68
N VAL A 105 -11.49 4.58 11.44
CA VAL A 105 -12.01 3.83 10.28
C VAL A 105 -11.84 2.33 10.51
N PHE A 106 -10.64 1.89 10.88
CA PHE A 106 -10.34 0.48 11.09
C PHE A 106 -11.04 -0.09 12.32
N ILE A 107 -11.05 0.63 13.44
CA ILE A 107 -11.77 0.21 14.65
C ILE A 107 -13.26 0.05 14.36
N THR A 108 -13.87 1.05 13.71
CA THR A 108 -15.28 1.01 13.33
C THR A 108 -15.57 -0.14 12.37
N ASN A 109 -14.69 -0.37 11.39
CA ASN A 109 -14.78 -1.49 10.46
C ASN A 109 -14.78 -2.84 11.19
N PHE A 110 -13.82 -3.07 12.08
CA PHE A 110 -13.71 -4.30 12.84
C PHE A 110 -14.90 -4.54 13.77
N GLN A 111 -15.40 -3.49 14.43
CA GLN A 111 -16.60 -3.60 15.28
C GLN A 111 -17.87 -3.92 14.49
N ALA A 112 -17.95 -3.50 13.22
CA ALA A 112 -19.08 -3.75 12.33
C ALA A 112 -19.07 -5.17 11.70
N LEU A 113 -17.93 -5.87 11.73
CA LEU A 113 -17.81 -7.22 11.17
C LEU A 113 -18.59 -8.25 11.99
N GLU A 114 -19.29 -9.12 11.27
CA GLU A 114 -19.85 -10.40 11.75
C GLU A 114 -18.83 -11.52 11.54
N SER A 115 -18.14 -11.54 10.39
CA SER A 115 -17.10 -12.51 10.07
C SER A 115 -16.13 -11.95 9.03
N PRO A 116 -14.80 -12.20 9.12
CA PRO A 116 -14.12 -12.78 10.27
C PRO A 116 -14.21 -11.85 11.48
N ASN A 117 -14.27 -12.43 12.68
CA ASN A 117 -14.24 -11.65 13.91
C ASN A 117 -12.80 -11.19 14.14
N ILE A 118 -12.50 -9.95 13.72
CA ILE A 118 -11.22 -9.30 13.96
C ILE A 118 -11.42 -8.32 15.10
N ASP A 119 -10.71 -8.54 16.20
CA ASP A 119 -10.74 -7.65 17.35
C ASP A 119 -9.34 -7.08 17.61
N ILE A 120 -9.26 -5.79 17.95
CA ILE A 120 -8.02 -5.11 18.29
C ILE A 120 -7.33 -5.80 19.47
N GLU A 121 -8.09 -6.28 20.46
CA GLU A 121 -7.51 -7.02 21.59
C GLU A 121 -6.87 -8.34 21.15
N GLN A 122 -7.50 -9.05 20.22
CA GLN A 122 -6.92 -10.26 19.62
C GLN A 122 -5.67 -9.94 18.80
N LEU A 123 -5.69 -8.87 18.01
CA LEU A 123 -4.52 -8.44 17.22
C LEU A 123 -3.31 -8.09 18.10
N ALA A 124 -3.54 -7.54 19.30
CA ALA A 124 -2.48 -7.20 20.25
C ALA A 124 -1.71 -8.42 20.76
N ILE A 125 -2.42 -9.52 21.04
CA ILE A 125 -1.81 -10.75 21.58
C ILE A 125 -1.48 -11.79 20.51
N ALA A 126 -1.97 -11.63 19.27
CA ALA A 126 -1.78 -12.58 18.18
C ALA A 126 -0.30 -12.80 17.87
N SER A 127 0.13 -14.06 17.68
CA SER A 127 1.48 -14.34 17.18
C SER A 127 1.62 -13.93 15.71
N LEU A 128 2.85 -13.86 15.20
CA LEU A 128 3.09 -13.60 13.77
C LEU A 128 2.37 -14.64 12.88
N SER A 129 2.40 -15.91 13.28
CA SER A 129 1.70 -17.00 12.58
C SER A 129 0.18 -16.78 12.58
N ASP A 130 -0.38 -16.30 13.69
CA ASP A 130 -1.82 -16.04 13.79
C ASP A 130 -2.24 -14.87 12.91
N LEU A 131 -1.46 -13.78 12.88
CA LEU A 131 -1.71 -12.65 11.96
C LEU A 131 -1.66 -13.09 10.49
N GLN A 132 -0.69 -13.93 10.12
CA GLN A 132 -0.60 -14.49 8.77
C GLN A 132 -1.79 -15.38 8.43
N LYS A 133 -2.26 -16.20 9.38
CA LYS A 133 -3.47 -17.02 9.20
C LYS A 133 -4.72 -16.15 9.05
N MET A 134 -4.87 -15.11 9.87
CA MET A 134 -5.97 -14.15 9.75
C MET A 134 -5.95 -13.47 8.37
N ARG A 135 -4.77 -13.02 7.93
CA ARG A 135 -4.57 -12.39 6.63
C ARG A 135 -4.91 -13.31 5.45
N ASN A 136 -4.46 -14.56 5.49
CA ASN A 136 -4.73 -15.55 4.45
C ASN A 136 -6.17 -16.08 4.49
N GLY A 137 -6.80 -16.00 5.67
CA GLY A 137 -8.19 -16.37 5.90
C GLY A 137 -9.20 -15.31 5.50
N LEU A 138 -8.76 -14.07 5.20
CA LEU A 138 -9.59 -13.01 4.64
C LEU A 138 -10.03 -13.37 3.22
N ARG A 139 -11.09 -14.18 3.13
CA ARG A 139 -11.77 -14.47 1.86
C ARG A 139 -13.02 -13.63 1.70
N ILE A 140 -13.78 -13.53 2.78
CA ILE A 140 -15.11 -12.94 2.79
C ILE A 140 -15.29 -12.08 4.02
N LEU A 141 -15.60 -10.80 3.81
CA LEU A 141 -16.05 -9.91 4.87
C LEU A 141 -17.59 -9.96 4.94
N ASN A 142 -18.12 -10.24 6.12
CA ASN A 142 -19.53 -10.18 6.46
C ASN A 142 -19.75 -9.09 7.50
N TYR A 143 -20.72 -8.23 7.27
CA TYR A 143 -21.09 -7.17 8.19
C TYR A 143 -22.42 -7.49 8.87
N ARG A 144 -22.55 -7.09 10.14
CA ARG A 144 -23.71 -7.42 10.98
C ARG A 144 -25.03 -6.87 10.42
N SER A 145 -24.99 -5.67 9.85
CA SER A 145 -26.14 -5.04 9.21
C SER A 145 -25.72 -3.95 8.21
N ALA A 146 -26.67 -3.47 7.41
CA ALA A 146 -26.44 -2.35 6.49
C ALA A 146 -26.13 -1.06 7.26
N GLU A 147 -26.73 -0.86 8.43
CA GLU A 147 -26.49 0.29 9.31
C GLU A 147 -25.08 0.27 9.89
N GLU A 148 -24.58 -0.89 10.32
CA GLU A 148 -23.20 -1.01 10.80
C GLU A 148 -22.21 -0.77 9.66
N LEU A 149 -22.48 -1.30 8.47
CA LEU A 149 -21.67 -1.05 7.28
C LEU A 149 -21.69 0.43 6.86
N GLU A 150 -22.84 1.12 6.98
CA GLU A 150 -22.94 2.56 6.71
C GLU A 150 -22.03 3.36 7.64
N LYS A 151 -21.93 3.00 8.93
CA LYS A 151 -21.01 3.69 9.87
C LYS A 151 -19.56 3.57 9.40
N VAL A 152 -19.17 2.41 8.87
CA VAL A 152 -17.82 2.21 8.32
C VAL A 152 -17.61 3.15 7.12
N VAL A 153 -18.56 3.16 6.18
CA VAL A 153 -18.50 4.02 5.00
C VAL A 153 -18.44 5.50 5.39
N GLN A 154 -19.22 5.92 6.39
CA GLN A 154 -19.19 7.28 6.92
C GLN A 154 -17.85 7.61 7.57
N ALA A 155 -17.22 6.67 8.28
CA ALA A 155 -15.88 6.90 8.85
C ALA A 155 -14.82 7.18 7.78
N TYR A 156 -14.92 6.55 6.59
CA TYR A 156 -14.08 6.91 5.44
C TYR A 156 -14.32 8.34 4.98
N VAL A 157 -15.58 8.77 4.89
CA VAL A 157 -15.95 10.15 4.51
C VAL A 157 -15.42 11.16 5.51
N ASP A 158 -15.59 10.90 6.80
CA ASP A 158 -15.12 11.76 7.90
C ASP A 158 -13.59 11.87 7.93
N SER A 159 -12.90 10.85 7.41
CA SER A 159 -11.43 10.80 7.30
C SER A 159 -10.88 11.29 5.95
N ARG A 160 -11.69 11.96 5.11
CA ARG A 160 -11.30 12.42 3.76
C ARG A 160 -9.96 13.15 3.71
N ASP A 161 -9.78 14.11 4.61
CA ASP A 161 -8.58 14.96 4.60
C ASP A 161 -7.31 14.12 4.79
N ILE A 162 -7.38 13.05 5.58
CA ILE A 162 -6.23 12.16 5.81
C ILE A 162 -5.86 11.38 4.55
N PHE A 163 -6.86 10.90 3.80
CA PHE A 163 -6.59 10.24 2.53
C PHE A 163 -6.01 11.21 1.50
N ARG A 164 -6.45 12.48 1.50
CA ARG A 164 -5.87 13.54 0.65
C ARG A 164 -4.43 13.82 1.06
N ASP A 165 -4.17 14.07 2.33
CA ASP A 165 -2.84 14.38 2.84
C ASP A 165 -1.87 13.22 2.57
N PHE A 166 -2.33 11.98 2.71
CA PHE A 166 -1.55 10.79 2.36
C PHE A 166 -1.24 10.69 0.85
N MET A 167 -2.20 11.06 0.00
CA MET A 167 -1.97 11.16 -1.44
C MET A 167 -0.94 12.24 -1.79
N GLU A 168 -1.01 13.41 -1.15
CA GLU A 168 -0.05 14.51 -1.35
C GLU A 168 1.37 14.11 -0.93
N LEU A 169 1.50 13.39 0.19
CA LEU A 169 2.76 12.81 0.62
C LEU A 169 3.26 11.74 -0.38
N ALA A 170 2.37 10.89 -0.89
CA ALA A 170 2.73 9.89 -1.89
C ALA A 170 3.21 10.52 -3.21
N ILE A 171 2.57 11.61 -3.66
CA ILE A 171 3.00 12.41 -4.81
C ILE A 171 4.40 13.00 -4.56
N SER A 172 4.61 13.60 -3.38
CA SER A 172 5.89 14.21 -3.01
C SER A 172 7.06 13.23 -3.00
N HIS A 173 6.77 11.94 -2.81
CA HIS A 173 7.76 10.87 -2.74
C HIS A 173 7.73 9.92 -3.95
N ASP A 174 6.95 10.22 -4.99
CA ASP A 174 6.87 9.43 -6.22
C ASP A 174 6.47 7.95 -5.97
N PHE A 175 5.47 7.75 -5.09
CA PHE A 175 4.89 6.44 -4.81
C PHE A 175 3.65 6.18 -5.66
N GLU A 176 3.83 5.98 -6.97
CA GLU A 176 2.76 5.81 -7.98
C GLU A 176 1.64 4.86 -7.54
N SER A 177 1.97 3.66 -7.03
CA SER A 177 0.97 2.68 -6.59
C SER A 177 0.12 3.14 -5.40
N ILE A 178 0.63 4.02 -4.54
CA ILE A 178 -0.16 4.61 -3.46
C ILE A 178 -1.13 5.64 -4.05
N ILE A 179 -0.65 6.46 -4.99
CA ILE A 179 -1.45 7.52 -5.62
C ILE A 179 -2.69 6.92 -6.26
N GLU A 180 -2.54 5.86 -7.06
CA GLU A 180 -3.67 5.15 -7.69
C GLU A 180 -4.70 4.64 -6.67
N ASN A 181 -4.21 4.03 -5.59
CA ASN A 181 -5.07 3.54 -4.51
C ASN A 181 -5.83 4.70 -3.82
N MET A 182 -5.17 5.83 -3.58
CA MET A 182 -5.78 6.98 -2.92
C MET A 182 -6.79 7.68 -3.81
N VAL A 183 -6.50 7.81 -5.11
CA VAL A 183 -7.46 8.32 -6.10
C VAL A 183 -8.74 7.48 -6.06
N TYR A 184 -8.62 6.15 -6.05
CA TYR A 184 -9.77 5.26 -5.96
C TYR A 184 -10.59 5.46 -4.67
N VAL A 185 -9.94 5.55 -3.51
CA VAL A 185 -10.61 5.77 -2.22
C VAL A 185 -11.27 7.15 -2.15
N LEU A 186 -10.60 8.20 -2.64
CA LEU A 186 -11.13 9.57 -2.64
C LEU A 186 -12.33 9.71 -3.59
N HIS A 187 -12.32 9.05 -4.75
CA HIS A 187 -13.48 8.99 -5.63
C HIS A 187 -14.69 8.35 -4.94
N PHE A 188 -14.48 7.21 -4.26
CA PHE A 188 -15.54 6.59 -3.49
C PHE A 188 -16.08 7.49 -2.37
N ILE A 189 -15.20 8.13 -1.60
CA ILE A 189 -15.60 9.08 -0.57
C ILE A 189 -16.45 10.22 -1.17
N GLN A 190 -16.09 10.69 -2.35
CA GLN A 190 -16.83 11.72 -3.06
C GLN A 190 -18.22 11.25 -3.50
N ASP A 191 -18.35 10.01 -3.99
CA ASP A 191 -19.63 9.44 -4.41
C ASP A 191 -20.58 9.27 -3.21
N VAL A 192 -20.06 8.77 -2.09
CA VAL A 192 -20.83 8.63 -0.85
C VAL A 192 -21.32 9.99 -0.37
N ASP A 193 -20.43 10.97 -0.25
CA ASP A 193 -20.80 12.33 0.20
C ASP A 193 -21.81 12.98 -0.75
N LEU A 194 -21.64 12.84 -2.06
CA LEU A 194 -22.59 13.34 -3.04
C LEU A 194 -23.97 12.69 -2.87
N TYR A 195 -24.03 11.36 -2.70
CA TYR A 195 -25.28 10.66 -2.44
C TYR A 195 -25.96 11.15 -1.17
N LYS A 196 -25.21 11.31 -0.07
CA LYS A 196 -25.74 11.79 1.22
C LYS A 196 -26.23 13.23 1.15
N ARG A 197 -25.66 14.08 0.30
CA ARG A 197 -26.19 15.43 0.05
C ARG A 197 -27.55 15.42 -0.64
N TYR A 198 -27.74 14.54 -1.63
CA TYR A 198 -29.03 14.41 -2.33
C TYR A 198 -30.07 13.63 -1.54
N TYR A 199 -29.64 12.66 -0.71
CA TYR A 199 -30.52 11.79 0.07
C TYR A 199 -30.07 11.67 1.54
N PRO A 200 -30.17 12.74 2.36
CA PRO A 200 -29.59 12.78 3.72
C PRO A 200 -30.08 11.66 4.65
N ASN A 201 -31.34 11.28 4.52
CA ASN A 201 -31.99 10.30 5.40
C ASN A 201 -31.93 8.85 4.86
N LYS A 202 -31.22 8.60 3.75
CA LYS A 202 -31.06 7.25 3.19
C LYS A 202 -29.65 6.74 3.43
N LEU A 203 -29.53 5.43 3.61
CA LEU A 203 -28.23 4.75 3.72
C LEU A 203 -27.64 4.61 2.32
N TYR A 204 -26.42 5.09 2.14
CA TYR A 204 -25.67 4.86 0.89
C TYR A 204 -25.51 3.37 0.63
N VAL A 205 -25.20 2.59 1.66
CA VAL A 205 -24.96 1.14 1.56
C VAL A 205 -26.17 0.40 0.98
N GLU A 206 -27.39 0.73 1.39
CA GLU A 206 -28.59 0.07 0.82
C GLU A 206 -28.77 0.35 -0.68
N HIS A 207 -28.38 1.54 -1.12
CA HIS A 207 -28.37 1.91 -2.54
C HIS A 207 -27.24 1.19 -3.28
N ALA A 208 -26.01 1.28 -2.76
CA ALA A 208 -24.83 0.68 -3.36
C ALA A 208 -24.97 -0.84 -3.50
N LEU A 209 -25.55 -1.51 -2.49
CA LEU A 209 -25.80 -2.95 -2.55
C LEU A 209 -26.79 -3.33 -3.67
N LYS A 210 -27.70 -2.46 -4.09
CA LYS A 210 -28.62 -2.77 -5.21
C LYS A 210 -27.96 -2.64 -6.58
N MET A 211 -26.85 -1.91 -6.68
CA MET A 211 -26.13 -1.67 -7.92
C MET A 211 -24.86 -2.54 -7.99
N PRO A 212 -24.68 -3.40 -9.01
CA PRO A 212 -23.53 -4.31 -9.08
C PRO A 212 -22.17 -3.62 -9.00
N ASP A 213 -22.00 -2.48 -9.68
CA ASP A 213 -20.73 -1.76 -9.73
C ASP A 213 -20.39 -1.08 -8.39
N GLU A 214 -21.36 -0.41 -7.78
CA GLU A 214 -21.19 0.24 -6.47
C GLU A 214 -20.97 -0.79 -5.37
N ARG A 215 -21.70 -1.91 -5.42
CA ARG A 215 -21.47 -3.05 -4.53
C ARG A 215 -20.02 -3.51 -4.64
N ARG A 216 -19.50 -3.73 -5.84
CA ARG A 216 -18.10 -4.14 -6.05
C ARG A 216 -17.11 -3.10 -5.51
N ARG A 217 -17.39 -1.82 -5.69
CA ARG A 217 -16.55 -0.72 -5.19
C ARG A 217 -16.48 -0.70 -3.66
N VAL A 218 -17.63 -0.77 -2.98
CA VAL A 218 -17.70 -0.86 -1.51
C VAL A 218 -16.91 -2.06 -1.01
N ILE A 219 -17.13 -3.23 -1.62
CA ILE A 219 -16.43 -4.47 -1.26
C ILE A 219 -14.91 -4.29 -1.40
N ARG A 220 -14.46 -3.80 -2.55
CA ARG A 220 -13.04 -3.66 -2.83
C ARG A 220 -12.36 -2.74 -1.82
N ILE A 221 -12.93 -1.59 -1.53
CA ILE A 221 -12.32 -0.62 -0.61
C ILE A 221 -12.17 -1.20 0.79
N LEU A 222 -13.20 -1.87 1.28
CA LEU A 222 -13.20 -2.42 2.62
C LEU A 222 -12.26 -3.62 2.73
N SER A 223 -12.31 -4.53 1.76
CA SER A 223 -11.44 -5.71 1.70
C SER A 223 -9.98 -5.33 1.51
N ASP A 224 -9.67 -4.39 0.61
CA ASP A 224 -8.31 -3.90 0.37
C ASP A 224 -7.79 -3.17 1.62
N GLY A 225 -8.63 -2.36 2.27
CA GLY A 225 -8.28 -1.67 3.51
C GLY A 225 -7.88 -2.63 4.62
N VAL A 226 -8.76 -3.60 4.94
CA VAL A 226 -8.50 -4.60 6.00
C VAL A 226 -7.27 -5.45 5.67
N SER A 227 -7.14 -5.86 4.40
CA SER A 227 -5.99 -6.60 3.91
C SER A 227 -4.68 -5.84 4.11
N LYS A 228 -4.61 -4.59 3.66
CA LYS A 228 -3.42 -3.73 3.78
C LYS A 228 -3.08 -3.42 5.23
N PHE A 229 -4.08 -3.29 6.10
CA PHE A 229 -3.86 -3.12 7.53
C PHE A 229 -3.19 -4.36 8.15
N LEU A 230 -3.71 -5.57 7.87
CA LEU A 230 -3.09 -6.79 8.36
C LEU A 230 -1.70 -7.03 7.75
N ASP A 231 -1.51 -6.73 6.46
CA ASP A 231 -0.19 -6.78 5.82
C ASP A 231 0.80 -5.87 6.55
N TYR A 232 0.37 -4.66 6.93
CA TYR A 232 1.20 -3.74 7.68
C TYR A 232 1.50 -4.22 9.11
N LEU A 233 0.52 -4.81 9.81
CA LEU A 233 0.76 -5.40 11.14
C LEU A 233 1.75 -6.57 11.08
N ILE A 234 1.66 -7.42 10.05
CA ILE A 234 2.61 -8.52 9.81
C ILE A 234 4.01 -7.96 9.56
N GLU A 235 4.12 -6.97 8.67
CA GLU A 235 5.38 -6.29 8.35
C GLU A 235 6.02 -5.66 9.59
N LEU A 236 5.25 -4.95 10.41
CA LEU A 236 5.75 -4.38 11.67
C LEU A 236 6.18 -5.45 12.66
N LYS A 237 5.40 -6.53 12.82
CA LYS A 237 5.74 -7.58 13.79
C LYS A 237 7.00 -8.36 13.39
N GLN A 238 7.31 -8.44 12.09
CA GLN A 238 8.52 -9.06 11.56
C GLN A 238 9.73 -8.15 11.67
N GLU A 239 9.60 -6.89 11.24
CA GLU A 239 10.75 -6.03 10.99
C GLU A 239 10.96 -4.95 12.08
N GLN A 240 9.89 -4.53 12.78
CA GLN A 240 9.89 -3.41 13.73
C GLN A 240 8.93 -3.65 14.91
N PRO A 241 9.19 -4.65 15.78
CA PRO A 241 8.26 -5.07 16.83
C PRO A 241 7.94 -3.98 17.86
N ASP A 242 8.85 -3.04 18.12
CA ASP A 242 8.60 -1.91 19.02
C ASP A 242 7.53 -0.97 18.44
N VAL A 243 7.60 -0.67 17.14
CA VAL A 243 6.60 0.15 16.43
C VAL A 243 5.26 -0.57 16.35
N PHE A 244 5.26 -1.90 16.19
CA PHE A 244 4.04 -2.71 16.31
C PHE A 244 3.37 -2.49 17.67
N MET A 245 4.14 -2.55 18.77
CA MET A 245 3.60 -2.38 20.12
C MET A 245 3.06 -0.96 20.36
N GLU A 246 3.77 0.07 19.88
CA GLU A 246 3.27 1.45 19.94
C GLU A 246 1.94 1.60 19.19
N LEU A 247 1.88 1.13 17.95
CA LEU A 247 0.70 1.21 17.10
C LEU A 247 -0.49 0.49 17.75
N ILE A 248 -0.31 -0.76 18.18
CA ILE A 248 -1.46 -1.54 18.68
C ILE A 248 -1.97 -1.00 20.01
N ASN A 249 -1.10 -0.45 20.86
CA ASN A 249 -1.51 0.22 22.09
C ASN A 249 -2.34 1.46 21.81
N GLU A 250 -1.97 2.26 20.80
CA GLU A 250 -2.77 3.41 20.36
C GLU A 250 -4.17 3.00 19.87
N TYR A 251 -4.27 1.90 19.11
CA TYR A 251 -5.55 1.33 18.68
C TYR A 251 -6.39 0.84 19.86
N LEU A 252 -5.78 0.15 20.84
CA LEU A 252 -6.45 -0.29 22.05
C LEU A 252 -7.01 0.88 22.86
N MET A 253 -6.23 1.94 23.05
CA MET A 253 -6.65 3.14 23.77
C MET A 253 -7.82 3.82 23.04
N THR A 254 -7.70 3.99 21.72
CA THR A 254 -8.76 4.61 20.90
C THR A 254 -10.05 3.78 20.95
N SER A 255 -9.95 2.45 20.81
CA SER A 255 -11.10 1.53 20.88
C SER A 255 -11.83 1.67 22.21
N ARG A 256 -11.10 1.71 23.34
CA ARG A 256 -11.67 1.92 24.68
C ARG A 256 -12.35 3.28 24.82
N MET A 257 -11.76 4.36 24.29
CA MET A 257 -12.36 5.69 24.31
C MET A 257 -13.67 5.74 23.52
N MET A 258 -13.72 5.10 22.35
CA MET A 258 -14.93 5.03 21.52
C MET A 258 -16.05 4.26 22.22
N LEU A 259 -15.73 3.12 22.85
CA LEU A 259 -16.69 2.35 23.66
C LEU A 259 -17.26 3.19 24.82
N TRP A 260 -16.40 3.90 25.55
CA TRP A 260 -16.83 4.81 26.63
C TRP A 260 -17.79 5.91 26.13
N LYS A 261 -17.49 6.53 24.97
CA LYS A 261 -18.35 7.55 24.36
C LYS A 261 -19.72 6.99 23.97
N GLN A 262 -19.77 5.76 23.44
CA GLN A 262 -21.03 5.10 23.08
C GLN A 262 -21.87 4.82 24.33
N VAL A 263 -21.28 4.22 25.36
CA VAL A 263 -21.97 3.91 26.63
C VAL A 263 -22.57 5.19 27.23
N ASN A 264 -21.78 6.25 27.35
CA ASN A 264 -22.24 7.51 27.96
C ASN A 264 -23.31 8.24 27.13
N ASN A 265 -23.23 8.21 25.79
CA ASN A 265 -24.29 8.79 24.95
C ASN A 265 -25.62 8.02 25.04
N THR A 266 -25.59 6.76 25.45
CA THR A 266 -26.80 5.95 25.66
C THR A 266 -27.50 6.34 26.97
N TYR A 267 -26.74 6.70 28.01
CA TYR A 267 -27.28 7.15 29.31
C TYR A 267 -27.77 8.60 29.31
N VAL A 268 -27.29 9.46 28.41
CA VAL A 268 -27.76 10.87 28.29
C VAL A 268 -29.03 10.99 27.44
N LYS A 269 -29.38 9.95 26.67
CA LYS A 269 -30.58 9.92 25.81
C LYS A 269 -31.73 9.07 26.38
N ALA A 270 -31.56 8.49 27.57
CA ALA A 270 -32.59 7.77 28.32
C ALA A 270 -33.18 8.67 29.41
#